data_AF-A0A2G4E4C6-F1
#
_entry.id   AF-A0A2G4E4C6-F1
#
_cell.length_a   1.000
_cell.length_b   1.000
_cell.length_c   1.000
_cell.angle_alpha   90.00
_cell.angle_beta   90.00
_cell.angle_gamma   90.00
#
_symmetry.space_group_name_H-M   'P 1'
#
loop_
_entity.id
_entity.type
_entity.pdbx_description
1 polymer ?
#
loop_
_entity_poly.entity_id
_entity_poly.type
_entity_poly.pdbx_seq_one_letter_code
_entity_poly.pdbx_strand_id
1 'polypeptide(L)'
;MKFFKSLTFDPNGARDWPFTTEVETLVTVAWLEEFEDGTQQFIDADQEPPHIYSPRLDPEALERFCETYIELYRTFHDVHEAALDRREPVPMTPFW
;
A
#
# COMPACT_ATOMS: atom_id res chain seq x y z
N MET A 1 14.13 -15.04 -15.48
CA MET A 1 14.62 -13.67 -15.75
C MET A 1 14.04 -12.78 -14.68
N LYS A 2 14.85 -12.13 -13.84
CA LYS A 2 14.35 -11.10 -12.91
C LYS A 2 14.12 -9.84 -13.74
N PHE A 3 12.86 -9.48 -13.96
CA PHE A 3 12.52 -8.17 -14.51
C PHE A 3 13.02 -7.13 -13.51
N PHE A 4 13.97 -6.29 -13.92
CA PHE A 4 14.28 -5.09 -13.15
C PHE A 4 13.05 -4.18 -13.31
N LYS A 5 12.18 -4.16 -12.30
CA LYS A 5 11.16 -3.13 -12.14
C LYS A 5 11.90 -1.80 -12.12
N SER A 6 11.62 -0.90 -13.05
CA SER A 6 12.22 0.43 -13.05
C SER A 6 11.82 1.14 -11.77
N LEU A 7 12.80 1.57 -10.97
CA LEU A 7 12.53 2.44 -9.83
C LEU A 7 12.36 3.87 -10.35
N THR A 8 11.11 4.34 -10.39
CA THR A 8 10.80 5.73 -10.71
C THR A 8 10.77 6.53 -9.42
N PHE A 9 11.72 7.47 -9.27
CA PHE A 9 11.70 8.44 -8.19
C PHE A 9 10.78 9.60 -8.57
N ASP A 10 9.69 9.80 -7.82
CA ASP A 10 8.82 10.96 -7.95
C ASP A 10 8.98 11.89 -6.72
N PRO A 11 9.70 13.01 -6.85
CA PRO A 11 9.88 13.95 -5.74
C PRO A 11 8.60 14.68 -5.33
N ASN A 12 7.54 14.63 -6.14
CA ASN A 12 6.26 15.26 -5.85
C ASN A 12 5.18 14.25 -5.39
N GLY A 13 5.52 12.97 -5.30
CA GLY A 13 4.54 11.91 -4.99
C GLY A 13 3.71 12.23 -3.73
N ALA A 14 4.35 12.63 -2.64
CA ALA A 14 3.66 13.01 -1.40
C ALA A 14 2.76 14.26 -1.51
N ARG A 15 3.03 15.14 -2.48
CA ARG A 15 2.20 16.33 -2.74
C ARG A 15 0.99 15.97 -3.60
N ASP A 16 1.20 15.12 -4.60
CA ASP A 16 0.20 14.80 -5.61
C ASP A 16 -0.69 13.60 -5.18
N TRP A 17 -0.17 12.73 -4.30
CA TRP A 17 -0.81 11.50 -3.78
C TRP A 17 -0.66 11.36 -2.25
N PRO A 18 -1.14 12.33 -1.45
CA PRO A 18 -0.90 12.38 -0.01
C PRO A 18 -1.44 11.16 0.75
N PHE A 19 -2.60 10.61 0.37
CA PHE A 19 -3.22 9.51 1.11
C PHE A 19 -2.64 8.15 0.74
N THR A 20 -2.30 7.93 -0.53
CA THR A 20 -1.51 6.76 -0.94
C THR A 20 -0.15 6.77 -0.24
N THR A 21 0.52 7.92 -0.18
CA THR A 21 1.78 8.08 0.55
C THR A 21 1.62 7.82 2.06
N GLU A 22 0.52 8.28 2.66
CA GLU A 22 0.24 8.02 4.07
C GLU A 22 0.01 6.53 4.33
N VAL A 23 -0.74 5.82 3.48
CA VAL A 23 -0.95 4.37 3.60
C VAL A 23 0.36 3.61 3.46
N GLU A 24 1.26 3.99 2.54
CA GLU A 24 2.60 3.39 2.43
C GLU A 24 3.41 3.55 3.73
N THR A 25 3.24 4.68 4.42
CA THR A 25 3.89 4.93 5.72
C THR A 25 3.25 4.13 6.85
N LEU A 26 1.92 4.00 6.85
CA LEU A 26 1.15 3.27 7.87
C LEU A 26 1.24 1.74 7.72
N VAL A 27 1.45 1.23 6.51
CA VAL A 27 1.52 -0.21 6.22
C VAL A 27 2.90 -0.54 5.65
N THR A 28 3.92 -0.38 6.49
CA THR A 28 5.37 -0.47 6.13
C THR A 28 5.81 -1.79 5.48
N VAL A 29 4.99 -2.84 5.56
CA VAL A 29 5.22 -4.15 4.94
C VAL A 29 4.65 -4.26 3.53
N ALA A 30 3.72 -3.38 3.16
CA ALA A 30 3.09 -3.38 1.84
C ALA A 30 3.90 -2.54 0.86
N TRP A 31 3.94 -2.99 -0.39
CA TRP A 31 4.44 -2.24 -1.53
C TRP A 31 3.27 -1.74 -2.36
N LEU A 32 3.39 -0.52 -2.89
CA LEU A 32 2.52 -0.06 -3.96
C LEU A 32 2.98 -0.69 -5.29
N GLU A 33 2.33 -1.77 -5.68
CA GLU A 33 2.61 -2.46 -6.93
C GLU A 33 1.82 -1.84 -8.08
N GLU A 34 2.53 -1.34 -9.10
CA GLU A 34 1.97 -1.01 -10.40
C GLU A 34 1.97 -2.25 -11.33
N PHE A 35 0.85 -2.47 -12.00
CA PHE A 35 0.63 -3.56 -12.95
C PHE A 35 0.77 -3.09 -14.41
N GLU A 36 0.85 -4.03 -15.36
CA GLU A 36 1.04 -3.74 -16.79
C GLU A 36 -0.07 -2.87 -17.41
N ASP A 37 -1.28 -2.86 -16.84
CA ASP A 37 -2.39 -2.03 -17.29
C ASP A 37 -2.43 -0.63 -16.62
N GLY A 38 -1.43 -0.29 -15.81
CA GLY A 38 -1.30 1.00 -15.13
C GLY A 38 -2.08 1.12 -13.83
N THR A 39 -2.86 0.09 -13.45
CA THR A 39 -3.50 0.04 -12.13
C THR A 39 -2.48 -0.25 -11.04
N GLN A 40 -2.82 0.09 -9.80
CA GLN A 40 -1.98 -0.02 -8.62
C GLN A 40 -2.69 -0.76 -7.47
N GLN A 41 -1.93 -1.39 -6.59
CA GLN A 41 -2.43 -2.07 -5.39
C GLN A 41 -1.39 -2.10 -4.27
N PHE A 42 -1.83 -1.95 -3.02
CA PHE A 42 -0.99 -2.24 -1.85
C PHE A 42 -0.98 -3.74 -1.56
N ILE A 43 0.20 -4.34 -1.62
CA ILE A 43 0.41 -5.79 -1.49
C ILE A 43 1.73 -6.11 -0.78
N ASP A 44 1.70 -7.07 0.13
CA ASP A 44 2.89 -7.79 0.59
C ASP A 44 2.95 -9.13 -0.16
N ALA A 45 3.73 -9.13 -1.26
CA ALA A 45 3.85 -10.25 -2.19
C ALA A 45 4.85 -11.32 -1.71
N ASP A 46 5.58 -11.07 -0.61
CA ASP A 46 6.54 -12.04 -0.05
C ASP A 46 5.83 -13.13 0.78
N GLN A 47 4.52 -12.98 1.04
CA GLN A 47 3.70 -13.97 1.75
C GLN A 47 3.02 -14.96 0.80
N GLU A 48 2.71 -16.16 1.32
CA GLU A 48 1.94 -17.20 0.61
C GLU A 48 0.74 -17.64 1.48
N PRO A 49 -0.51 -17.25 1.14
CA PRO A 49 -0.88 -16.35 0.04
C PRO A 49 -0.46 -14.89 0.32
N PRO A 50 -0.33 -14.03 -0.72
CA PRO A 50 -0.02 -12.61 -0.54
C PRO A 50 -1.03 -11.89 0.35
N HIS A 51 -0.55 -10.96 1.19
CA HIS A 51 -1.44 -10.09 1.96
C HIS A 51 -1.81 -8.87 1.13
N ILE A 52 -3.11 -8.63 0.96
CA ILE A 52 -3.66 -7.55 0.16
C ILE A 52 -4.22 -6.47 1.09
N TYR A 53 -3.84 -5.21 0.86
CA TYR A 53 -4.23 -4.09 1.70
C TYR A 53 -5.08 -3.05 0.97
N SER A 54 -5.28 -3.17 -0.35
CA SER A 54 -6.22 -2.35 -1.11
C SER A 54 -6.82 -3.15 -2.28
N PRO A 55 -7.95 -2.72 -2.88
CA PRO A 55 -8.32 -3.17 -4.21
C PRO A 55 -7.27 -2.71 -5.25
N ARG A 56 -7.22 -3.41 -6.39
CA ARG A 56 -6.44 -3.00 -7.56
C ARG A 56 -7.24 -1.96 -8.36
N LEU A 57 -6.73 -0.74 -8.45
CA LEU A 57 -7.44 0.43 -8.99
C LEU A 57 -6.52 1.32 -9.82
N ASP A 58 -7.07 2.17 -10.68
CA ASP A 58 -6.30 3.26 -11.29
C ASP A 58 -5.77 4.23 -10.20
N PRO A 59 -4.64 4.93 -10.41
CA PRO A 59 -4.03 5.77 -9.38
C PRO A 59 -4.98 6.79 -8.72
N GLU A 60 -5.78 7.50 -9.52
CA GLU A 60 -6.78 8.46 -9.00
C GLU A 60 -7.92 7.80 -8.19
N ALA A 61 -8.27 6.56 -8.54
CA ALA A 61 -9.28 5.81 -7.79
C ALA A 61 -8.68 5.24 -6.50
N LEU A 62 -7.41 4.82 -6.53
CA LEU A 62 -6.69 4.34 -5.36
C LEU A 62 -6.47 5.47 -4.34
N GLU A 63 -6.09 6.67 -4.77
CA GLU A 63 -5.92 7.82 -3.89
C GLU A 63 -7.23 8.17 -3.15
N ARG A 64 -8.35 8.23 -3.87
CA ARG A 64 -9.68 8.47 -3.27
C ARG A 64 -10.11 7.34 -2.33
N PHE A 65 -9.73 6.11 -2.65
CA PHE A 65 -9.96 4.96 -1.79
C PHE A 65 -9.18 5.11 -0.48
N CYS A 66 -7.89 5.42 -0.56
CA CYS A 66 -7.03 5.66 0.60
C CYS A 66 -7.56 6.83 1.44
N GLU A 67 -7.98 7.94 0.81
CA GLU A 67 -8.62 9.07 1.50
C GLU A 67 -9.88 8.63 2.28
N THR A 68 -10.76 7.87 1.62
CA THR A 68 -12.04 7.43 2.19
C THR A 68 -11.85 6.55 3.43
N TYR A 69 -10.78 5.73 3.44
CA TYR A 69 -10.55 4.70 4.46
C TYR A 69 -9.32 4.96 5.33
N ILE A 70 -8.75 6.18 5.31
CA ILE A 70 -7.49 6.47 5.99
C ILE A 70 -7.54 6.16 7.50
N GLU A 71 -8.68 6.39 8.14
CA GLU A 71 -8.88 6.09 9.57
C GLU A 71 -8.80 4.60 9.90
N LEU A 72 -9.18 3.72 8.96
CA LEU A 72 -9.02 2.28 9.13
C LEU A 72 -7.55 1.88 9.07
N TYR A 73 -6.77 2.48 8.18
CA TYR A 73 -5.32 2.27 8.11
C TYR A 73 -4.61 2.79 9.35
N ARG A 74 -4.98 3.97 9.85
CA ARG A 74 -4.46 4.53 11.12
C ARG A 74 -4.76 3.60 12.29
N THR A 75 -6.02 3.14 12.40
CA THR A 75 -6.41 2.19 13.45
C THR A 75 -5.65 0.87 13.33
N PHE A 76 -5.48 0.35 12.13
CA PHE A 76 -4.69 -0.86 11.89
C PHE A 76 -3.23 -0.67 12.31
N HIS A 77 -2.62 0.45 11.92
CA HIS A 77 -1.27 0.80 12.34
C HIS A 77 -1.16 0.84 13.86
N ASP A 78 -2.03 1.58 14.56
CA ASP A 78 -1.97 1.72 16.02
C ASP A 78 -2.09 0.37 16.75
N VAL A 79 -2.89 -0.56 16.22
CA VAL A 79 -3.03 -1.91 16.78
C VAL A 79 -1.78 -2.78 16.54
N HIS A 80 -1.04 -2.51 15.46
CA HIS A 80 0.04 -3.36 14.96
C HIS A 80 1.41 -2.67 14.89
N GLU A 81 1.55 -1.47 15.46
CA GLU A 81 2.71 -0.57 15.32
C GLU A 81 4.02 -1.31 15.54
N ALA A 82 4.15 -2.03 16.66
CA ALA A 82 5.37 -2.75 16.99
C ALA A 82 5.76 -3.86 15.99
N ALA A 83 4.78 -4.47 15.30
CA ALA A 83 5.04 -5.48 14.28
C ALA A 83 5.43 -4.81 12.96
N LEU A 84 4.71 -3.76 12.56
CA LEU A 84 4.98 -2.97 11.37
C LEU A 84 6.35 -2.27 11.42
N ASP A 85 6.75 -1.74 12.58
CA ASP A 85 8.08 -1.18 12.83
C ASP A 85 9.20 -2.22 12.62
N ARG A 86 8.92 -3.48 12.97
CA ARG A 86 9.85 -4.61 12.76
C ARG A 86 9.73 -5.22 11.36
N ARG A 87 8.85 -4.70 10.51
CA ARG A 87 8.47 -5.25 9.20
C ARG A 87 8.04 -6.72 9.30
N GLU A 88 7.36 -7.08 10.38
CA GLU A 88 6.72 -8.38 10.53
C GLU A 88 5.43 -8.41 9.70
N PRO A 89 5.16 -9.48 8.92
CA PRO A 89 3.94 -9.55 8.11
C PRO A 89 2.69 -9.53 8.99
N VAL A 90 1.74 -8.64 8.68
CA VAL A 90 0.46 -8.53 9.41
C VAL A 90 -0.70 -8.56 8.42
N PRO A 91 -1.51 -9.63 8.36
CA PRO A 91 -2.65 -9.67 7.45
C PRO A 91 -3.71 -8.66 7.87
N MET A 92 -4.31 -8.00 6.89
CA MET A 92 -5.48 -7.16 7.07
C MET A 92 -6.72 -7.88 6.53
N THR A 93 -7.84 -7.80 7.26
CA THR A 93 -9.13 -8.25 6.72
C THR A 93 -9.63 -7.22 5.70
N PRO A 94 -9.93 -7.61 4.45
CA PRO A 94 -10.51 -6.68 3.48
C PRO A 94 -11.81 -6.05 4.02
N PHE A 95 -11.90 -4.73 3.94
CA PHE A 95 -13.05 -3.94 4.40
C PHE A 95 -13.81 -3.26 3.26
N TRP A 96 -13.37 -3.48 2.02
CA TRP A 96 -13.90 -2.90 0.78
C TRP A 96 -14.83 -3.86 0.04
#